data_AF-A0A821DJ17-F1
#
_entry.id   AF-A0A821DJ17-F1
#
_cell.length_a   1.000
_cell.length_b   1.000
_cell.length_c   1.000
_cell.angle_alpha   90.00
_cell.angle_beta   90.00
_cell.angle_gamma   90.00
#
_symmetry.space_group_name_H-M   'P 1'
#
loop_
_entity.id
_entity.type
_entity.pdbx_description
1 polymer ?
#
loop_
_entity_poly.entity_id
_entity_poly.type
_entity_poly.pdbx_seq_one_letter_code
_entity_poly.pdbx_strand_id
1 'polypeptide(L)'
;DIEPSINHYQLTTVERNLRIEHLISWYKSGGVLIMGYEMYRRLAEGIGIKDKKLKIAAYNCLVDPGPDIVGNVNIIVLTIFH
;
A
#
# COMPACT_ATOMS: atom_id res chain seq x y z
N ASP A 1 -2.83 -23.63 -19.54
CA ASP A 1 -2.10 -22.94 -18.46
C ASP A 1 -2.23 -21.44 -18.62
N ILE A 2 -3.15 -20.82 -17.88
CA ILE A 2 -3.22 -19.37 -17.77
C ILE A 2 -2.78 -19.11 -16.33
N GLU A 3 -1.54 -18.67 -16.13
CA GLU A 3 -1.16 -18.13 -14.83
C GLU A 3 -2.07 -16.93 -14.55
N PRO A 4 -2.77 -16.88 -13.39
CA PRO A 4 -3.58 -15.72 -13.06
C PRO A 4 -2.68 -14.49 -13.03
N SER A 5 -2.98 -13.50 -13.87
CA SER A 5 -2.25 -12.25 -13.94
C SER A 5 -2.49 -11.44 -12.67
N ILE A 6 -1.73 -11.73 -11.61
CA ILE A 6 -1.77 -10.97 -10.37
C ILE A 6 -1.16 -9.60 -10.62
N ASN A 7 -1.95 -8.54 -10.44
CA ASN A 7 -1.43 -7.17 -10.42
C ASN A 7 -0.47 -7.02 -9.24
N HIS A 8 0.81 -6.77 -9.54
CA HIS A 8 1.84 -6.51 -8.54
C HIS A 8 2.19 -5.02 -8.53
N TYR A 9 2.26 -4.43 -7.34
CA TYR A 9 2.64 -3.05 -7.13
C TYR A 9 3.89 -3.01 -6.24
N GLN A 10 4.91 -2.24 -6.63
CA GLN A 10 6.13 -2.08 -5.83
C GLN A 10 6.39 -0.59 -5.57
N LEU A 11 6.15 -0.12 -4.35
CA LEU A 11 6.25 1.32 -4.02
C LEU A 11 7.70 1.83 -3.93
N THR A 12 8.70 0.94 -3.89
CA THR A 12 10.12 1.33 -3.81
C THR A 12 10.64 1.96 -5.10
N THR A 13 9.97 1.72 -6.24
CA THR A 13 10.33 2.28 -7.55
C THR A 13 9.51 3.51 -7.94
N VAL A 14 8.51 3.87 -7.15
CA VAL A 14 7.57 4.98 -7.43
C VAL A 14 8.07 6.29 -6.83
N GLU A 15 7.98 7.38 -7.61
CA GLU A 15 8.27 8.73 -7.15
C GLU A 15 7.48 9.08 -5.88
N ARG A 16 8.12 9.75 -4.93
CA ARG A 16 7.57 9.98 -3.58
C ARG A 16 6.17 10.58 -3.57
N ASN A 17 5.89 11.48 -4.53
CA ASN A 17 4.63 12.20 -4.63
C ASN A 17 3.48 11.33 -5.15
N LEU A 18 3.78 10.29 -5.93
CA LEU A 18 2.77 9.41 -6.54
C LEU A 18 2.43 8.20 -5.67
N ARG A 19 3.18 7.95 -4.58
CA ARG A 19 3.02 6.76 -3.74
C ARG A 19 1.62 6.61 -3.14
N ILE A 20 0.99 7.72 -2.76
CA ILE A 20 -0.36 7.69 -2.18
C ILE A 20 -1.40 7.37 -3.25
N GLU A 21 -1.25 7.91 -4.46
CA GLU A 21 -2.14 7.63 -5.58
C GLU A 21 -2.08 6.15 -5.99
N HIS A 22 -0.88 5.58 -6.08
CA HIS A 22 -0.68 4.15 -6.33
C HIS A 22 -1.25 3.28 -5.21
N LEU A 23 -1.08 3.68 -3.94
CA LEU A 23 -1.67 2.98 -2.79
C LEU A 23 -3.20 2.95 -2.86
N ILE A 24 -3.83 4.09 -3.16
CA ILE A 24 -5.29 4.19 -3.34
C ILE A 24 -5.75 3.35 -4.53
N SER A 25 -5.00 3.35 -5.64
CA SER A 25 -5.32 2.56 -6.82
C SER A 25 -5.28 1.06 -6.51
N TRP A 26 -4.25 0.59 -5.81
CA TRP A 26 -4.14 -0.80 -5.38
C TRP A 26 -5.30 -1.18 -4.45
N TYR A 27 -5.61 -0.33 -3.45
CA TYR A 27 -6.71 -0.60 -2.52
C TYR A 27 -8.06 -0.77 -3.22
N LYS A 28 -8.30 -0.07 -4.33
CA LYS A 28 -9.52 -0.16 -5.13
C LYS A 28 -9.55 -1.30 -6.15
N SER A 29 -8.38 -1.73 -6.61
CA SER A 29 -8.25 -2.70 -7.71
C SER A 29 -7.96 -4.11 -7.21
N GLY A 30 -7.55 -4.24 -5.94
CA GLY A 30 -7.00 -5.47 -5.40
C GLY A 30 -5.63 -5.82 -5.98
N GLY A 31 -5.11 -6.98 -5.59
CA GLY A 31 -3.80 -7.49 -5.98
C GLY A 31 -2.78 -7.45 -4.85
N VAL A 32 -1.50 -7.55 -5.23
CA VAL A 32 -0.38 -7.64 -4.28
C VAL A 32 0.41 -6.34 -4.29
N LEU A 33 0.60 -5.74 -3.12
CA LEU A 33 1.44 -4.57 -2.91
C LEU A 33 2.65 -4.95 -2.05
N ILE A 34 3.85 -4.69 -2.57
CA ILE A 34 5.12 -4.89 -1.88
C ILE A 34 5.70 -3.53 -1.50
N MET A 35 6.00 -3.36 -0.22
CA MET A 35 6.61 -2.14 0.31
C MET A 35 7.58 -2.44 1.46
N GLY A 36 8.57 -1.58 1.68
CA GLY A 36 9.45 -1.69 2.84
C GLY A 36 8.73 -1.34 4.15
N TYR A 37 9.13 -1.95 5.27
CA TYR A 37 8.51 -1.71 6.58
C TYR A 37 8.52 -0.23 6.99
N GLU A 38 9.64 0.47 6.78
CA GLU A 38 9.71 1.91 7.09
C GLU A 38 8.71 2.72 6.25
N MET A 39 8.53 2.39 4.97
CA MET A 39 7.54 3.04 4.12
C MET A 39 6.13 2.85 4.66
N TYR A 40 5.80 1.62 5.05
CA TYR A 40 4.51 1.29 5.64
C TYR A 40 4.27 2.10 6.91
N ARG A 41 5.21 2.05 7.86
CA ARG A 41 5.09 2.77 9.14
C ARG A 41 4.86 4.27 8.90
N ARG A 42 5.65 4.88 8.01
CA ARG A 42 5.51 6.30 7.68
C ARG A 42 4.15 6.63 7.07
N LEU A 43 3.64 5.81 6.16
CA LEU A 43 2.34 6.05 5.52
C LEU A 43 1.17 5.79 6.47
N ALA A 44 1.23 4.72 7.26
CA ALA A 44 0.23 4.37 8.27
C ALA A 44 0.11 5.43 9.38
N GLU A 45 1.24 5.99 9.84
CA GLU A 45 1.27 7.10 10.80
C GLU A 45 1.01 8.48 10.15
N GLY A 46 0.99 8.53 8.81
CA GLY A 46 0.84 9.75 8.01
C GLY A 46 2.00 10.74 8.14
N ILE A 47 3.22 10.25 8.38
CA ILE A 47 4.44 11.05 8.49
C ILE A 47 4.82 11.63 7.12
N GLY A 48 4.83 12.96 7.02
CA GLY A 48 5.19 13.69 5.81
C GLY A 48 4.03 13.92 4.84
N ILE A 49 2.81 13.52 5.21
CA ILE A 49 1.58 13.81 4.46
C ILE A 49 0.93 15.05 5.07
N LYS A 50 0.97 16.19 4.34
CA LYS A 50 0.38 17.45 4.80
C LYS A 50 -1.13 17.51 4.56
N ASP A 51 -1.60 16.87 3.50
CA ASP A 51 -3.02 16.86 3.15
C ASP A 51 -3.81 15.90 4.06
N LYS A 52 -4.83 16.43 4.73
CA LYS A 52 -5.66 15.67 5.68
C LYS A 52 -6.48 14.56 5.00
N LYS A 53 -6.97 14.79 3.77
CA LYS A 53 -7.72 13.77 3.01
C LYS A 53 -6.80 12.62 2.60
N LEU A 54 -5.60 12.94 2.12
CA LEU A 54 -4.61 11.92 1.76
C LEU A 54 -4.14 11.12 2.98
N LYS A 55 -4.02 11.77 4.14
CA LYS A 55 -3.68 11.09 5.39
C LYS A 55 -4.76 10.09 5.81
N ILE A 56 -6.03 10.47 5.73
CA ILE A 56 -7.17 9.57 6.00
C ILE A 56 -7.19 8.42 4.98
N ALA A 57 -6.98 8.72 3.69
CA ALA A 57 -6.96 7.69 2.65
C ALA A 57 -5.84 6.66 2.89
N ALA A 58 -4.62 7.10 3.22
CA ALA A 58 -3.50 6.22 3.52
C ALA A 58 -3.78 5.34 4.77
N TYR A 59 -4.38 5.92 5.81
CA TYR A 59 -4.79 5.18 7.00
C TYR A 59 -5.81 4.08 6.67
N ASN A 60 -6.86 4.42 5.92
CA ASN A 60 -7.89 3.45 5.56
C ASN A 60 -7.33 2.31 4.68
N CYS A 61 -6.37 2.62 3.80
CA CYS A 61 -5.75 1.62 2.94
C CYS A 61 -4.85 0.63 3.70
N LEU A 62 -4.27 1.04 4.83
CA LEU A 62 -3.20 0.30 5.51
C LEU A 62 -3.57 -0.21 6.91
N VAL A 63 -4.58 0.37 7.55
CA VAL A 63 -4.87 0.14 8.98
C VAL A 63 -6.31 -0.28 9.25
N ASP A 64 -7.31 0.43 8.71
CA ASP A 64 -8.72 0.15 9.00
C ASP A 64 -9.62 0.37 7.76
N PRO A 65 -10.10 -0.70 7.10
CA PRO A 65 -10.02 -2.12 7.50
C PRO A 65 -8.63 -2.75 7.32
N GLY A 66 -7.77 -2.13 6.50
CA GLY A 66 -6.43 -2.63 6.20
C GLY A 66 -6.41 -3.90 5.33
N PRO A 67 -5.22 -4.37 4.93
CA PRO A 67 -5.02 -5.58 4.13
C PRO A 67 -4.97 -6.89 4.92
N ASP A 68 -5.21 -8.02 4.24
CA ASP A 68 -5.34 -9.34 4.86
C ASP A 68 -4.04 -9.93 5.42
N ILE A 69 -2.89 -9.61 4.82
CA ILE A 69 -1.57 -10.18 5.16
C ILE A 69 -0.55 -9.05 5.33
N VAL A 70 0.28 -9.12 6.38
CA VAL A 70 1.40 -8.21 6.66
C VAL A 70 2.64 -9.03 7.04
N GLY A 71 3.72 -8.95 6.25
CA GLY A 71 4.97 -9.71 6.42
C GLY A 71 6.00 -9.10 7.41
N ASN A 72 7.05 -9.86 7.77
CA ASN A 72 7.98 -9.55 8.87
C ASN A 72 9.35 -8.91 8.46
N VAL A 73 9.92 -8.20 9.43
CA VAL A 73 11.24 -7.55 9.64
C VAL A 73 11.75 -6.50 8.64
N ASN A 74 11.52 -6.61 7.32
CA ASN A 74 12.08 -5.62 6.37
C ASN A 74 11.16 -5.29 5.20
N ILE A 75 10.37 -6.27 4.76
CA ILE A 75 9.47 -6.15 3.61
C ILE A 75 8.08 -6.54 4.06
N ILE A 76 7.11 -5.72 3.69
CA ILE A 76 5.70 -5.97 3.88
C ILE A 76 5.10 -6.31 2.52
N VAL A 77 4.42 -7.45 2.48
CA VAL A 77 3.55 -7.85 1.37
C VAL A 77 2.13 -7.68 1.85
N LEU A 78 1.36 -6.84 1.16
CA LEU A 78 -0.03 -6.53 1.43
C LEU A 78 -0.88 -7.11 0.31
N THR A 79 -2.02 -7.70 0.65
CA THR A 79 -2.94 -8.30 -0.31
C THR A 79 -4.36 -7.83 -0.04
N ILE A 80 -5.09 -7.54 -1.13
CA ILE A 80 -6.53 -7.29 -1.13
C ILE A 80 -7.12 -8.06 -2.30
N PHE A 81 -8.11 -8.90 -2.05
CA PHE A 81 -8.87 -9.60 -3.08
C PHE A 81 -10.33 -9.12 -3.01
N HIS A 82 -10.83 -8.53 -4.09
CA HIS A 82 -12.24 -8.15 -4.24
C HIS A 82 -13.06 -9.30 -4.82
#